data_AF-A0A976QAI4-F1
#
_entry.id   AF-A0A976QAI4-F1
#
_cell.length_a   1.000
_cell.length_b   1.000
_cell.length_c   1.000
_cell.angle_alpha   90.00
_cell.angle_beta   90.00
_cell.angle_gamma   90.00
#
_symmetry.space_group_name_H-M   'P 1'
#
loop_
_entity.id
_entity.type
_entity.pdbx_description
1 polymer ?
#
loop_
_entity_poly.entity_id
_entity_poly.type
_entity_poly.pdbx_seq_one_letter_code
_entity_poly.pdbx_strand_id
1 'polypeptide(L)'
;MAEQHYDVHVGIRSSKSDEKMLGFSVFSRSASPQRAALLGMVKIAAFQRSDGSGYLTLTFLIDRDDATALPASGRWIGPLDEAYLRARLGPRFEMAMDLMLPQDATSPVFIEEIDLYFRPLAADTLALVAEELFPVLSDSLELSFEPLESWADPLGEIVPAPAKSQPSWVGRLRAWMGLN
;
A
#
# COMPACT_ATOMS: atom_id res chain seq x y z
N MET A 1 -27.48 -20.62 23.86
CA MET A 1 -26.14 -20.05 23.63
C MET A 1 -26.25 -19.19 22.40
N ALA A 2 -26.14 -17.86 22.54
CA ALA A 2 -26.27 -16.95 21.43
C ALA A 2 -24.90 -16.82 20.74
N GLU A 3 -24.81 -17.22 19.47
CA GLU A 3 -23.71 -16.86 18.58
C GLU A 3 -23.63 -15.33 18.54
N GLN A 4 -22.61 -14.77 19.18
CA GLN A 4 -22.24 -13.38 18.95
C GLN A 4 -21.65 -13.32 17.54
N HIS A 5 -22.47 -12.87 16.59
CA HIS A 5 -21.99 -12.42 15.28
C HIS A 5 -21.00 -11.28 15.52
N TYR A 6 -19.71 -11.62 15.54
CA TYR A 6 -18.64 -10.64 15.50
C TYR A 6 -18.69 -9.96 14.13
N ASP A 7 -19.07 -8.69 14.11
CA ASP A 7 -19.03 -7.90 12.89
C ASP A 7 -17.56 -7.66 12.53
N VAL A 8 -17.07 -8.47 11.60
CA VAL A 8 -15.69 -8.46 11.11
C VAL A 8 -15.28 -7.04 10.69
N HIS A 9 -16.20 -6.22 10.17
CA HIS A 9 -15.93 -4.86 9.75
C HIS A 9 -15.71 -3.89 10.92
N VAL A 10 -16.35 -4.12 12.08
CA VAL A 10 -16.14 -3.34 13.30
C VAL A 10 -14.78 -3.70 13.92
N GLY A 11 -14.44 -4.99 13.91
CA GLY A 11 -13.12 -5.47 14.32
C GLY A 11 -11.98 -4.84 13.52
N ILE A 12 -12.09 -4.89 12.18
CA ILE A 12 -11.11 -4.31 11.23
C ILE A 12 -10.97 -2.79 11.43
N ARG A 13 -12.07 -2.05 11.65
CA ARG A 13 -11.98 -0.60 11.89
C ARG A 13 -11.31 -0.25 13.22
N SER A 14 -11.47 -1.08 14.26
CA SER A 14 -10.84 -0.82 15.56
C SER A 14 -9.35 -1.15 15.58
N SER A 15 -8.90 -2.17 14.82
CA SER A 15 -7.45 -2.47 14.73
C SER A 15 -6.69 -1.43 13.92
N LYS A 16 -7.36 -0.79 12.95
CA LYS A 16 -6.80 0.29 12.13
C LYS A 16 -6.37 1.54 12.90
N SER A 17 -7.00 1.84 14.04
CA SER A 17 -6.58 2.99 14.86
C SER A 17 -5.25 2.76 15.58
N ASP A 18 -4.82 1.50 15.71
CA ASP A 18 -3.58 1.10 16.39
C ASP A 18 -2.43 0.80 15.40
N GLU A 19 -2.66 0.99 14.11
CA GLU A 19 -1.65 0.83 13.08
C GLU A 19 -0.54 1.88 13.20
N LYS A 20 0.70 1.41 13.11
CA LYS A 20 1.89 2.27 13.06
C LYS A 20 2.27 2.50 11.62
N MET A 21 2.31 3.76 11.21
CA MET A 21 2.82 4.15 9.90
C MET A 21 4.30 3.78 9.81
N LEU A 22 4.66 2.97 8.83
CA LEU A 22 6.04 2.58 8.57
C LEU A 22 6.71 3.52 7.58
N GLY A 23 6.02 3.87 6.50
CA GLY A 23 6.62 4.59 5.40
C GLY A 23 5.74 4.67 4.16
N PHE A 24 6.34 5.14 3.08
CA PHE A 24 5.69 5.23 1.77
C PHE A 24 6.69 5.00 0.64
N SER A 25 6.18 4.68 -0.54
CA SER A 25 6.97 4.58 -1.77
C SER A 25 6.14 5.04 -2.97
N VAL A 26 6.79 5.71 -3.91
CA VAL A 26 6.19 5.99 -5.23
C VAL A 26 6.24 4.72 -6.05
N PHE A 27 5.15 4.40 -6.74
CA PHE A 27 5.12 3.28 -7.66
C PHE A 27 4.66 3.71 -9.05
N SER A 28 5.08 2.96 -10.06
CA SER A 28 4.64 3.13 -11.43
C SER A 28 4.40 1.79 -12.12
N ARG A 29 3.60 1.82 -13.18
CA ARG A 29 3.43 0.73 -14.14
C ARG A 29 3.47 1.29 -15.54
N SER A 30 4.29 0.69 -16.40
CA SER A 30 4.29 1.03 -17.82
C SER A 30 3.00 0.56 -18.49
N ALA A 31 2.51 1.31 -19.49
CA ALA A 31 1.38 0.85 -20.29
C ALA A 31 1.75 -0.44 -21.04
N SER A 32 0.82 -1.39 -21.06
CA SER A 32 0.86 -2.60 -21.88
C SER A 32 -0.45 -2.72 -22.67
N PRO A 33 -0.54 -3.61 -23.68
CA PRO A 33 -1.79 -3.80 -24.41
C PRO A 33 -2.97 -4.20 -23.52
N GLN A 34 -2.72 -4.75 -22.31
CA GLN A 34 -3.73 -5.21 -21.37
C GLN A 34 -3.94 -4.27 -20.18
N ARG A 35 -3.03 -3.33 -19.91
CA ARG A 35 -3.06 -2.48 -18.71
C ARG A 35 -2.64 -1.05 -19.03
N ALA A 36 -3.39 -0.09 -18.51
CA ALA A 36 -3.00 1.31 -18.57
C ALA A 36 -1.74 1.57 -17.74
N ALA A 37 -0.99 2.61 -18.14
CA ALA A 37 0.08 3.15 -17.32
C ALA A 37 -0.50 3.64 -15.98
N LEU A 38 0.26 3.45 -14.91
CA LEU A 38 -0.08 3.96 -13.58
C LEU A 38 1.10 4.72 -13.01
N LEU A 39 0.78 5.75 -12.24
CA LEU A 39 1.69 6.41 -11.34
C LEU A 39 0.93 6.71 -10.05
N GLY A 40 1.57 6.45 -8.92
CA GLY A 40 0.93 6.65 -7.63
C GLY A 40 1.89 6.49 -6.48
N MET A 41 1.32 6.41 -5.29
CA MET A 41 2.03 6.19 -4.05
C MET A 41 1.38 5.09 -3.25
N VAL A 42 2.18 4.26 -2.61
CA VAL A 42 1.71 3.32 -1.59
C VAL A 42 2.14 3.80 -0.22
N LYS A 43 1.20 3.90 0.71
CA LYS A 43 1.47 4.06 2.15
C LYS A 43 1.47 2.68 2.79
N ILE A 44 2.36 2.50 3.76
CA ILE A 44 2.52 1.23 4.45
C ILE A 44 2.37 1.47 5.94
N ALA A 45 1.37 0.83 6.52
CA ALA A 45 1.17 0.77 7.95
C ALA A 45 1.24 -0.67 8.43
N ALA A 46 1.58 -0.86 9.70
CA ALA A 46 1.67 -2.18 10.31
C ALA A 46 0.91 -2.23 11.62
N PHE A 47 0.24 -3.36 11.84
CA PHE A 47 -0.33 -3.72 13.12
C PHE A 47 0.26 -5.05 13.57
N GLN A 48 0.76 -5.09 14.81
CA GLN A 48 1.34 -6.29 15.40
C GLN A 48 0.63 -6.62 16.72
N ARG A 49 0.19 -7.86 16.85
CA ARG A 49 -0.42 -8.43 18.05
C ARG A 49 0.65 -8.84 19.06
N SER A 50 0.23 -9.05 20.29
CA SER A 50 1.12 -9.50 21.38
C SER A 50 1.78 -10.86 21.13
N ASP A 51 1.19 -11.71 20.28
CA ASP A 51 1.74 -13.02 19.90
C ASP A 51 2.74 -12.94 18.72
N GLY A 52 3.02 -11.73 18.21
CA GLY A 52 3.91 -11.50 17.08
C GLY A 52 3.26 -11.65 15.71
N SER A 53 2.03 -12.16 15.62
CA SER A 53 1.25 -12.12 14.39
C SER A 53 0.81 -10.69 14.08
N GLY A 54 0.44 -10.41 12.85
CA GLY A 54 0.06 -9.06 12.46
C GLY A 54 -0.34 -8.96 11.01
N TYR A 55 -0.45 -7.73 10.55
CA TYR A 55 -0.68 -7.46 9.14
C TYR A 55 0.00 -6.15 8.71
N LEU A 56 0.25 -6.05 7.41
CA LEU A 56 0.63 -4.82 6.73
C LEU A 56 -0.58 -4.30 5.96
N THR A 57 -0.89 -3.02 6.11
CA THR A 57 -1.87 -2.33 5.29
C THR A 57 -1.14 -1.51 4.24
N LEU A 58 -1.43 -1.80 2.97
CA LEU A 58 -0.94 -1.08 1.81
C LEU A 58 -2.06 -0.22 1.26
N THR A 59 -1.94 1.11 1.37
CA THR A 59 -2.90 2.05 0.80
C THR A 59 -2.32 2.67 -0.45
N PHE A 60 -2.80 2.23 -1.62
CA PHE A 60 -2.44 2.75 -2.93
C PHE A 60 -3.27 3.99 -3.25
N LEU A 61 -2.59 5.10 -3.51
CA LEU A 61 -3.10 6.38 -3.97
C LEU A 61 -2.69 6.52 -5.43
N ILE A 62 -3.66 6.43 -6.34
CA ILE A 62 -3.42 6.47 -7.79
C ILE A 62 -3.95 7.79 -8.32
N ASP A 63 -3.14 8.51 -9.10
CA ASP A 63 -3.58 9.78 -9.71
C ASP A 63 -4.84 9.54 -10.55
N ARG A 64 -5.83 10.42 -10.39
CA ARG A 64 -6.96 10.52 -11.31
C ARG A 64 -6.70 11.71 -12.23
N ASP A 65 -6.42 11.44 -13.49
CA ASP A 65 -6.55 12.45 -14.54
C ASP A 65 -7.90 12.32 -15.26
N ASP A 66 -8.24 13.33 -16.07
CA ASP A 66 -9.52 13.38 -16.80
C ASP A 66 -9.71 12.23 -17.80
N ALA A 67 -8.64 11.52 -18.16
CA ALA A 67 -8.66 10.35 -19.05
C ALA A 67 -8.68 9.00 -18.28
N THR A 68 -8.45 9.03 -16.97
CA THR A 68 -8.30 7.85 -16.12
C THR A 68 -9.66 7.36 -15.63
N ALA A 69 -10.38 6.65 -16.51
CA ALA A 69 -11.66 6.02 -16.16
C ALA A 69 -11.44 4.77 -15.29
N LEU A 70 -12.24 4.60 -14.23
CA LEU A 70 -12.15 3.42 -13.37
C LEU A 70 -12.31 2.14 -14.23
N PRO A 71 -11.43 1.12 -14.08
CA PRO A 71 -11.53 -0.11 -14.83
C PRO A 71 -12.85 -0.83 -14.51
N ALA A 72 -13.33 -1.67 -15.43
CA ALA A 72 -14.55 -2.45 -15.20
C ALA A 72 -14.44 -3.40 -13.98
N SER A 73 -13.22 -3.79 -13.61
CA SER A 73 -12.93 -4.55 -12.39
C SER A 73 -13.11 -3.74 -11.10
N GLY A 74 -13.27 -2.42 -11.20
CA GLY A 74 -13.21 -1.49 -10.06
C GLY A 74 -11.81 -1.29 -9.48
N ARG A 75 -10.76 -1.85 -10.12
CA ARG A 75 -9.38 -1.85 -9.60
C ARG A 75 -8.33 -1.64 -10.68
N TRP A 76 -7.38 -0.78 -10.35
CA TRP A 76 -6.17 -0.45 -11.10
C TRP A 76 -5.01 -1.39 -10.78
N ILE A 77 -4.76 -1.69 -9.50
CA ILE A 77 -3.64 -2.55 -9.11
C ILE A 77 -3.88 -3.98 -9.60
N GLY A 78 -5.15 -4.41 -9.59
CA GLY A 78 -5.58 -5.75 -9.97
C GLY A 78 -5.61 -6.69 -8.77
N PRO A 79 -6.15 -7.91 -8.92
CA PRO A 79 -6.18 -8.89 -7.85
C PRO A 79 -4.78 -9.42 -7.55
N LEU A 80 -4.51 -9.71 -6.27
CA LEU A 80 -3.31 -10.42 -5.87
C LEU A 80 -3.47 -11.92 -6.12
N ASP A 81 -2.42 -12.55 -6.65
CA ASP A 81 -2.33 -14.01 -6.70
C ASP A 81 -1.81 -14.53 -5.35
N GLU A 82 -2.73 -14.93 -4.48
CA GLU A 82 -2.37 -15.43 -3.15
C GLU A 82 -1.47 -16.69 -3.20
N ALA A 83 -1.64 -17.55 -4.21
CA ALA A 83 -0.80 -18.73 -4.38
C ALA A 83 0.65 -18.32 -4.72
N TYR A 84 0.81 -17.32 -5.59
CA TYR A 84 2.09 -16.72 -5.90
C TYR A 84 2.73 -16.06 -4.66
N LEU A 85 1.97 -15.24 -3.93
CA LEU A 85 2.44 -14.59 -2.70
C LEU A 85 2.91 -15.62 -1.67
N ARG A 86 2.12 -16.68 -1.45
CA ARG A 86 2.48 -17.76 -0.51
C ARG A 86 3.74 -18.50 -0.93
N ALA A 87 3.91 -18.76 -2.23
CA ALA A 87 5.11 -19.41 -2.75
C ALA A 87 6.38 -18.55 -2.56
N ARG A 88 6.26 -17.22 -2.61
CA ARG A 88 7.40 -16.29 -2.53
C ARG A 88 7.70 -15.76 -1.12
N LEU A 89 6.67 -15.40 -0.35
CA LEU A 89 6.80 -14.87 1.00
C LEU A 89 6.95 -15.97 2.07
N GLY A 90 6.71 -17.22 1.66
CA GLY A 90 6.93 -18.41 2.48
C GLY A 90 5.87 -18.62 3.56
N PRO A 91 6.15 -19.52 4.53
CA PRO A 91 5.15 -20.01 5.49
C PRO A 91 4.66 -18.97 6.49
N ARG A 92 5.31 -17.81 6.60
CA ARG A 92 4.88 -16.70 7.44
C ARG A 92 3.68 -15.95 6.87
N PHE A 93 3.53 -15.93 5.54
CA PHE A 93 2.40 -15.28 4.89
C PHE A 93 1.16 -16.16 5.01
N GLU A 94 0.08 -15.57 5.47
CA GLU A 94 -1.18 -16.29 5.65
C GLU A 94 -2.12 -16.09 4.48
N MET A 95 -2.49 -14.84 4.24
CA MET A 95 -3.48 -14.44 3.25
C MET A 95 -3.32 -12.96 2.90
N ALA A 96 -3.90 -12.59 1.76
CA ALA A 96 -4.11 -11.20 1.36
C ALA A 96 -5.60 -10.90 1.36
N MET A 97 -5.98 -9.73 1.85
CA MET A 97 -7.35 -9.25 1.83
C MET A 97 -7.41 -7.92 1.09
N ASP A 98 -8.14 -7.91 -0.01
CA ASP A 98 -8.40 -6.70 -0.77
C ASP A 98 -9.58 -5.95 -0.17
N LEU A 99 -9.39 -4.68 0.18
CA LEU A 99 -10.43 -3.83 0.74
C LEU A 99 -10.92 -2.82 -0.31
N MET A 100 -12.15 -3.04 -0.73
CA MET A 100 -12.88 -2.13 -1.62
C MET A 100 -13.32 -0.91 -0.84
N LEU A 101 -12.57 0.18 -0.97
CA LEU A 101 -12.94 1.46 -0.39
C LEU A 101 -13.96 2.19 -1.29
N PRO A 102 -14.99 2.84 -0.71
CA PRO A 102 -15.89 3.69 -1.47
C PRO A 102 -15.10 4.77 -2.24
N GLN A 103 -15.33 4.86 -3.54
CA GLN A 103 -14.66 5.85 -4.37
C GLN A 103 -15.45 7.16 -4.33
N ASP A 104 -14.78 8.26 -3.95
CA ASP A 104 -15.31 9.60 -4.12
C ASP A 104 -15.00 10.09 -5.54
N ALA A 105 -16.03 10.40 -6.32
CA ALA A 105 -15.89 10.89 -7.69
C ALA A 105 -15.20 12.27 -7.76
N THR A 106 -15.20 13.03 -6.66
CA THR A 106 -14.57 14.35 -6.57
C THR A 106 -13.12 14.28 -6.09
N SER A 107 -12.68 13.13 -5.58
CA SER A 107 -11.29 12.93 -5.17
C SER A 107 -10.35 13.01 -6.38
N PRO A 108 -9.21 13.72 -6.26
CA PRO A 108 -8.17 13.74 -7.29
C PRO A 108 -7.36 12.42 -7.35
N VAL A 109 -7.66 11.47 -6.46
CA VAL A 109 -6.99 10.17 -6.40
C VAL A 109 -8.01 9.03 -6.30
N PHE A 110 -7.69 7.90 -6.91
CA PHE A 110 -8.30 6.61 -6.55
C PHE A 110 -7.56 6.03 -5.35
N ILE A 111 -8.31 5.39 -4.46
CA ILE A 111 -7.73 4.73 -3.28
C ILE A 111 -8.06 3.25 -3.33
N GLU A 112 -7.03 2.42 -3.33
CA GLU A 112 -7.12 0.97 -3.16
C GLU A 112 -6.35 0.55 -1.92
N GLU A 113 -6.86 -0.45 -1.21
CA GLU A 113 -6.24 -0.92 0.01
C GLU A 113 -6.13 -2.44 0.00
N ILE A 114 -4.99 -2.93 0.49
CA ILE A 114 -4.69 -4.34 0.61
C ILE A 114 -4.07 -4.59 1.99
N ASP A 115 -4.66 -5.53 2.72
CA ASP A 115 -4.09 -6.04 3.97
C ASP A 115 -3.39 -7.38 3.72
N LEU A 116 -2.16 -7.51 4.20
CA LEU A 116 -1.33 -8.71 4.09
C LEU A 116 -1.08 -9.27 5.48
N TYR A 117 -1.60 -10.46 5.77
CA TYR A 117 -1.53 -11.08 7.09
C TYR A 117 -0.31 -11.99 7.24
N PHE A 118 0.36 -11.88 8.40
CA PHE A 118 1.58 -12.61 8.73
C PHE A 118 1.49 -13.26 10.13
N ARG A 119 2.04 -14.47 10.26
CA ARG A 119 1.96 -15.27 11.49
C ARG A 119 3.15 -15.10 12.43
N PRO A 120 4.35 -14.87 11.89
CA PRO A 120 5.13 -13.79 12.48
C PRO A 120 5.23 -12.64 11.49
N LEU A 121 4.75 -11.47 11.90
CA LEU A 121 5.17 -10.22 11.28
C LEU A 121 6.60 -9.95 11.75
N ALA A 122 7.54 -9.79 10.81
CA ALA A 122 8.95 -9.62 11.14
C ALA A 122 9.17 -8.39 12.05
N ALA A 123 10.07 -8.52 13.02
CA ALA A 123 10.43 -7.42 13.93
C ALA A 123 11.00 -6.22 13.16
N ASP A 124 11.76 -6.48 12.08
CA ASP A 124 12.17 -5.44 11.13
C ASP A 124 11.18 -5.40 9.95
N THR A 125 10.07 -4.72 10.18
CA THR A 125 8.98 -4.65 9.21
C THR A 125 9.34 -3.78 8.00
N LEU A 126 10.27 -2.81 8.14
CA LEU A 126 10.74 -2.00 7.02
C LEU A 126 11.59 -2.83 6.06
N ALA A 127 12.54 -3.62 6.58
CA ALA A 127 13.34 -4.53 5.76
C ALA A 127 12.45 -5.57 5.07
N LEU A 128 11.49 -6.15 5.78
CA LEU A 128 10.47 -7.04 5.19
C LEU A 128 9.78 -6.38 3.98
N VAL A 129 9.37 -5.13 4.10
CA VAL A 129 8.68 -4.41 3.01
C VAL A 129 9.63 -4.19 1.83
N ALA A 130 10.80 -3.62 2.08
CA ALA A 130 11.72 -3.21 1.03
C ALA A 130 12.40 -4.39 0.31
N GLU A 131 12.83 -5.40 1.06
CA GLU A 131 13.68 -6.49 0.55
C GLU A 131 12.90 -7.71 0.10
N GLU A 132 11.69 -7.92 0.64
CA GLU A 132 10.90 -9.12 0.34
C GLU A 132 9.57 -8.79 -0.31
N LEU A 133 8.77 -7.91 0.29
CA LEU A 133 7.41 -7.66 -0.21
C LEU A 133 7.39 -6.89 -1.53
N PHE A 134 8.10 -5.76 -1.62
CA PHE A 134 8.12 -4.94 -2.84
C PHE A 134 8.63 -5.70 -4.07
N PRO A 135 9.70 -6.51 -3.99
CA PRO A 135 10.10 -7.36 -5.11
C PRO A 135 8.98 -8.33 -5.55
N VAL A 136 8.29 -8.96 -4.59
CA VAL A 136 7.19 -9.88 -4.90
C VAL A 136 5.99 -9.16 -5.54
N LEU A 137 5.63 -7.98 -5.04
CA LEU A 137 4.58 -7.16 -5.61
C LEU A 137 4.97 -6.61 -6.99
N SER A 138 6.24 -6.24 -7.19
CA SER A 138 6.75 -5.80 -8.48
C SER A 138 6.54 -6.87 -9.53
N ASP A 139 6.93 -8.10 -9.24
CA ASP A 139 6.75 -9.25 -10.13
C ASP A 139 5.26 -9.57 -10.36
N SER A 140 4.45 -9.61 -9.30
CA SER A 140 3.06 -10.06 -9.39
C SER A 140 2.14 -9.05 -10.06
N LEU A 141 2.38 -7.76 -9.85
CA LEU A 141 1.50 -6.67 -10.26
C LEU A 141 2.09 -5.84 -11.41
N GLU A 142 3.29 -6.18 -11.86
CA GLU A 142 4.07 -5.44 -12.86
C GLU A 142 4.31 -3.99 -12.43
N LEU A 143 4.58 -3.78 -11.14
CA LEU A 143 4.86 -2.48 -10.56
C LEU A 143 6.37 -2.26 -10.46
N SER A 144 6.78 -1.01 -10.53
CA SER A 144 8.12 -0.56 -10.13
C SER A 144 7.96 0.37 -8.95
N PHE A 145 8.67 0.10 -7.85
CA PHE A 145 8.67 0.93 -6.65
C PHE A 145 9.98 1.72 -6.57
N GLU A 146 9.87 2.99 -6.20
CA GLU A 146 10.99 3.77 -5.69
C GLU A 146 11.41 3.24 -4.31
N PRO A 147 12.63 3.56 -3.84
CA PRO A 147 13.06 3.17 -2.49
C PRO A 147 12.04 3.56 -1.41
N LEU A 148 11.82 2.66 -0.45
CA LEU A 148 10.91 2.89 0.67
C LEU A 148 11.42 4.05 1.54
N GLU A 149 10.63 5.10 1.66
CA GLU A 149 10.88 6.22 2.58
C GLU A 149 10.28 5.90 3.95
N SER A 150 11.09 5.97 5.00
CA SER A 150 10.64 5.73 6.38
C SER A 150 9.85 6.92 6.92
N TRP A 151 8.75 6.63 7.62
CA TRP A 151 7.96 7.64 8.32
C TRP A 151 8.64 8.13 9.61
N ALA A 152 9.53 7.31 10.19
CA ALA A 152 10.22 7.61 11.44
C ALA A 152 11.42 8.55 11.27
N ASP A 153 11.53 9.26 10.14
CA ASP A 153 12.58 10.24 9.91
C ASP A 153 12.07 11.70 9.99
N PRO A 154 11.93 12.27 11.20
CA PRO A 154 11.63 13.68 11.37
C PRO A 154 12.88 14.57 11.40
N LEU A 155 14.11 14.05 11.20
CA LEU A 155 15.37 14.84 11.32
C LEU A 155 16.52 14.48 10.36
N GLY A 156 16.35 13.54 9.44
CA GLY A 156 17.28 13.26 8.35
C GLY A 156 17.21 14.38 7.32
N GLU A 157 18.39 14.86 6.94
CA GLU A 157 18.63 15.98 6.03
C GLU A 157 17.56 16.14 4.95
N ILE A 158 17.14 17.39 4.73
CA ILE A 158 16.44 17.78 3.50
C ILE A 158 17.29 17.27 2.34
N VAL A 159 16.98 16.09 1.82
CA VAL A 159 17.53 15.62 0.55
C VAL A 159 17.10 16.71 -0.44
N PRO A 160 18.04 17.45 -1.03
CA PRO A 160 17.68 18.53 -1.93
C PRO A 160 16.80 17.91 -3.02
N ALA A 161 15.60 18.48 -3.18
CA ALA A 161 14.66 18.08 -4.21
C ALA A 161 15.45 17.91 -5.52
N PRO A 162 15.28 16.77 -6.24
CA PRO A 162 15.96 16.58 -7.51
C PRO A 162 15.69 17.81 -8.38
N ALA A 163 16.78 18.38 -8.90
CA ALA A 163 16.75 19.65 -9.61
C ALA A 163 15.72 19.58 -10.75
N LYS A 164 14.69 20.42 -10.63
CA LYS A 164 13.70 20.83 -11.64
C LYS A 164 13.67 20.00 -12.93
N SER A 165 12.82 18.98 -12.94
CA SER A 165 12.00 18.66 -14.11
C SER A 165 10.88 17.70 -13.70
N GLN A 166 9.64 18.17 -13.89
CA GLN A 166 8.33 17.56 -13.60
C GLN A 166 7.78 17.74 -12.17
N PRO A 167 6.46 17.96 -12.02
CA PRO A 167 5.82 18.10 -10.71
C PRO A 167 5.95 16.78 -9.95
N SER A 168 6.86 16.71 -8.99
CA SER A 168 7.08 15.48 -8.24
C SER A 168 5.92 15.20 -7.29
N TRP A 169 5.48 13.95 -7.27
CA TRP A 169 4.48 13.43 -6.34
C TRP A 169 4.80 13.71 -4.88
N VAL A 170 6.09 13.73 -4.53
CA VAL A 170 6.59 14.11 -3.20
C VAL A 170 6.13 15.52 -2.80
N GLY A 171 6.13 16.48 -3.73
CA GLY A 171 5.66 17.84 -3.47
C GLY A 171 4.14 17.92 -3.26
N ARG A 172 3.36 17.16 -4.05
CA ARG A 172 1.89 17.07 -3.89
C ARG A 172 1.51 16.39 -2.58
N LEU A 173 2.23 15.34 -2.20
CA LEU A 173 2.04 14.62 -0.94
C LEU A 173 2.30 15.52 0.26
N ARG A 174 3.46 16.21 0.28
CA ARG A 174 3.82 17.17 1.32
C ARG A 174 2.74 18.22 1.52
N ALA A 175 2.24 18.81 0.43
CA ALA A 175 1.14 19.75 0.47
C ALA A 175 -0.18 19.15 1.01
N TRP A 176 -0.55 17.94 0.58
CA TRP A 176 -1.76 17.25 1.05
C TRP A 176 -1.67 16.83 2.53
N MET A 177 -0.47 16.51 3.02
CA MET A 177 -0.19 16.15 4.42
C MET A 177 0.12 17.35 5.32
N GLY A 178 0.14 18.57 4.79
CA GLY A 178 0.44 19.79 5.56
C GLY A 178 1.90 19.95 5.99
N LEU A 179 2.83 19.27 5.31
CA LEU A 179 4.27 19.35 5.55
C LEU A 179 4.87 20.29 4.50
N ASN A 180 5.36 21.47 4.89
CA ASN A 180 6.04 22.43 4.00
C ASN A 180 7.56 22.36 4.16
#